data_AF-T1ADL5-F1
#
_entry.id   AF-T1ADL5-F1
#
_cell.length_a   1.000
_cell.length_b   1.000
_cell.length_c   1.000
_cell.angle_alpha   90.00
_cell.angle_beta   90.00
_cell.angle_gamma   90.00
#
_symmetry.space_group_name_H-M   'P 1'
#
loop_
_entity.id
_entity.type
_entity.pdbx_description
1 polymer ?
#
loop_
_entity_poly.entity_id
_entity_poly.type
_entity_poly.pdbx_seq_one_letter_code
_entity_poly.pdbx_strand_id
1 'polypeptide(L)'
;FLENNRPLVPGAYSIDWHLAELEAVGAPIEAAFPSRYDSAVEIARRYAVPLPPRFLLFWHDLTGPEIRALGEFVERSGRWADARLHLPDDPSWREPLERLGFLSRPSEGERVGTPDSSAALVGGVGLRVESGALQRDRPLDPVAADPLAYVSRLAGVRIKARAPSRIGARIGRPEKAHQRIMKPNVHALFPIGESGGDRRSIPTAARAPGPGVRLELGIRRCPACEKHTIWCRCACGQPTEPTGELAFQELPVGPLWTSALERLGLRVAPEVKGVKGL
;
A
#
# COMPACT_ATOMS: atom_id res chain seq x y z
N PHE A 1 -16.42 8.10 -0.75
CA PHE A 1 -17.18 9.37 -0.71
C PHE A 1 -18.62 9.13 -0.26
N LEU A 2 -19.40 8.26 -0.91
CA LEU A 2 -20.82 7.99 -0.59
C LEU A 2 -21.05 7.47 0.85
N GLU A 3 -20.37 6.39 1.25
CA GLU A 3 -20.54 5.77 2.57
C GLU A 3 -20.27 6.76 3.73
N ASN A 4 -19.20 7.55 3.59
CA ASN A 4 -18.78 8.52 4.61
C ASN A 4 -19.43 9.90 4.45
N ASN A 5 -20.39 10.06 3.53
CA ASN A 5 -21.03 11.34 3.17
C ASN A 5 -20.03 12.51 3.01
N ARG A 6 -18.89 12.24 2.38
CA ARG A 6 -17.81 13.23 2.22
C ARG A 6 -18.07 14.01 0.94
N PRO A 7 -18.04 15.35 0.94
CA PRO A 7 -18.17 16.14 -0.28
C PRO A 7 -17.16 15.71 -1.33
N LEU A 8 -17.62 15.61 -2.57
CA LEU A 8 -16.72 15.37 -3.71
C LEU A 8 -15.74 16.53 -3.81
N VAL A 9 -14.47 16.18 -4.03
CA VAL A 9 -13.40 17.14 -4.30
C VAL A 9 -13.11 17.13 -5.80
N PRO A 10 -12.55 18.22 -6.37
CA PRO A 10 -12.18 18.25 -7.77
C PRO A 10 -11.29 17.05 -8.14
N GLY A 11 -11.68 16.31 -9.18
CA GLY A 11 -10.91 15.18 -9.69
C GLY A 11 -9.65 15.64 -10.43
N ALA A 12 -8.59 14.85 -10.33
CA ALA A 12 -7.43 14.97 -11.22
C ALA A 12 -7.85 14.63 -12.66
N TYR A 13 -7.26 15.31 -13.64
CA TYR A 13 -7.41 14.93 -15.04
C TYR A 13 -6.61 13.65 -15.30
N SER A 14 -7.26 12.49 -15.12
CA SER A 14 -6.70 11.16 -15.28
C SER A 14 -6.77 10.66 -16.72
N ILE A 15 -6.13 9.53 -16.99
CA ILE A 15 -6.23 8.87 -18.30
C ILE A 15 -7.67 8.47 -18.61
N ASP A 16 -8.43 8.00 -17.62
CA ASP A 16 -9.83 7.60 -17.80
C ASP A 16 -10.71 8.80 -18.18
N TRP A 17 -10.49 9.96 -17.55
CA TRP A 17 -11.20 11.19 -17.94
C TRP A 17 -10.78 11.60 -19.36
N HIS A 18 -9.50 11.55 -19.70
CA HIS A 18 -9.06 11.89 -21.06
C HIS A 18 -9.64 10.96 -22.13
N LEU A 19 -9.75 9.66 -21.84
CA LEU A 19 -10.39 8.67 -22.70
C LEU A 19 -11.87 9.01 -22.94
N ALA A 20 -12.60 9.40 -21.90
CA ALA A 20 -13.98 9.84 -22.03
C ALA A 20 -14.12 11.13 -22.88
N GLU A 21 -13.19 12.08 -22.76
CA GLU A 21 -13.17 13.29 -23.60
C GLU A 21 -12.94 12.95 -25.08
N LEU A 22 -12.08 11.97 -25.37
CA LEU A 22 -11.81 11.46 -26.72
C LEU A 22 -13.01 10.69 -27.30
N GLU A 23 -13.62 9.82 -26.50
CA GLU A 23 -14.81 9.05 -26.88
C GLU A 23 -15.97 10.00 -27.25
N ALA A 24 -16.18 11.05 -26.44
CA ALA A 24 -17.23 12.04 -26.67
C ALA A 24 -17.12 12.79 -28.02
N VAL A 25 -15.92 12.83 -28.60
CA VAL A 25 -15.66 13.45 -29.92
C VAL A 25 -15.35 12.43 -31.02
N GLY A 26 -15.56 11.13 -30.75
CA GLY A 26 -15.35 10.05 -31.72
C GLY A 26 -13.88 9.81 -32.09
N ALA A 27 -12.94 10.20 -31.23
CA ALA A 27 -11.52 9.96 -31.46
C ALA A 27 -11.13 8.51 -31.11
N PRO A 28 -10.15 7.92 -31.83
CA PRO A 28 -9.68 6.57 -31.54
C PRO A 28 -8.95 6.51 -30.19
N ILE A 29 -9.03 5.37 -29.51
CA ILE A 29 -8.45 5.17 -28.17
C ILE A 29 -6.92 5.40 -28.15
N GLU A 30 -6.24 5.08 -29.25
CA GLU A 30 -4.80 5.28 -29.44
C GLU A 30 -4.39 6.75 -29.32
N ALA A 31 -5.32 7.68 -29.61
CA ALA A 31 -5.09 9.11 -29.46
C ALA A 31 -4.80 9.53 -28.01
N ALA A 32 -5.19 8.71 -27.03
CA ALA A 32 -4.91 8.96 -25.61
C ALA A 32 -3.44 8.70 -25.23
N PHE A 33 -2.67 8.01 -26.08
CA PHE A 33 -1.32 7.55 -25.77
C PHE A 33 -0.26 8.03 -26.79
N PRO A 34 -0.11 9.35 -27.00
CA PRO A 34 0.92 9.87 -27.90
C PRO A 34 2.34 9.54 -27.38
N SER A 35 3.23 9.22 -28.31
CA SER A 35 4.63 8.88 -28.02
C SER A 35 5.46 10.09 -27.57
N ARG A 36 5.17 11.28 -28.12
CA ARG A 36 5.86 12.56 -27.89
C ARG A 36 4.87 13.70 -27.66
N TYR A 37 5.36 14.79 -27.06
CA TYR A 37 4.58 15.98 -26.76
C TYR A 37 3.95 16.63 -28.01
N ASP A 38 4.70 16.78 -29.10
CA ASP A 38 4.18 17.47 -30.29
C ASP A 38 2.97 16.74 -30.90
N SER A 39 3.04 15.41 -30.96
CA SER A 39 1.90 14.58 -31.37
C SER A 39 0.72 14.70 -30.40
N ALA A 40 0.99 14.86 -29.11
CA ALA A 40 -0.06 15.12 -28.12
C ALA A 40 -0.76 16.47 -28.35
N VAL A 41 0.00 17.51 -28.70
CA VAL A 41 -0.53 18.83 -29.07
C VAL A 41 -1.34 18.77 -30.36
N GLU A 42 -0.84 18.06 -31.38
CA GLU A 42 -1.56 17.85 -32.64
C GLU A 42 -2.90 17.14 -32.42
N ILE A 43 -2.91 16.07 -31.64
CA ILE A 43 -4.12 15.33 -31.27
C ILE A 43 -5.09 16.22 -30.51
N ALA A 44 -4.60 16.93 -29.48
CA ALA A 44 -5.42 17.83 -28.67
C ALA A 44 -6.08 18.92 -29.53
N ARG A 45 -5.36 19.49 -30.50
CA ARG A 45 -5.90 20.46 -31.47
C ARG A 45 -6.89 19.82 -32.43
N ARG A 46 -6.55 18.66 -33.00
CA ARG A 46 -7.37 17.95 -34.00
C ARG A 46 -8.74 17.59 -33.45
N TYR A 47 -8.80 17.11 -32.21
CA TYR A 47 -10.04 16.65 -31.58
C TYR A 47 -10.63 17.66 -30.60
N ALA A 48 -10.02 18.84 -30.46
CA ALA A 48 -10.41 19.89 -29.51
C ALA A 48 -10.55 19.40 -28.05
N VAL A 49 -9.73 18.41 -27.66
CA VAL A 49 -9.68 17.85 -26.30
C VAL A 49 -8.53 18.46 -25.50
N PRO A 50 -8.54 18.38 -24.15
CA PRO A 50 -7.39 18.78 -23.36
C PRO A 50 -6.14 17.92 -23.63
N LEU A 51 -4.97 18.49 -23.37
CA LEU A 51 -3.69 17.77 -23.48
C LEU A 51 -3.69 16.52 -22.57
N PRO A 52 -3.17 15.37 -23.03
CA PRO A 52 -3.18 14.13 -22.25
C PRO A 52 -2.42 14.26 -20.92
N PRO A 53 -2.87 13.57 -19.85
CA PRO A 53 -2.32 13.67 -18.50
C PRO A 53 -0.80 13.46 -18.38
N ARG A 54 -0.21 12.63 -19.24
CA ARG A 54 1.24 12.35 -19.28
C ARG A 54 2.09 13.62 -19.38
N PHE A 55 1.60 14.61 -20.13
CA PHE A 55 2.32 15.86 -20.40
C PHE A 55 1.81 17.04 -19.57
N LEU A 56 0.95 16.80 -18.58
CA LEU A 56 0.54 17.84 -17.65
C LEU A 56 1.60 18.01 -16.56
N LEU A 57 1.99 19.25 -16.29
CA LEU A 57 2.72 19.63 -15.08
C LEU A 57 1.73 20.18 -14.05
N PHE A 58 2.19 20.45 -12.83
CA PHE A 58 1.34 20.97 -11.76
C PHE A 58 1.17 22.49 -11.87
N TRP A 59 0.73 22.97 -13.04
CA TRP A 59 0.55 24.39 -13.34
C TRP A 59 -0.38 25.12 -12.37
N HIS A 60 -1.35 24.40 -11.80
CA HIS A 60 -2.29 24.94 -10.81
C HIS A 60 -1.66 25.23 -9.44
N ASP A 61 -0.42 24.78 -9.19
CA ASP A 61 0.33 25.10 -7.97
C ASP A 61 1.16 26.39 -8.11
N LEU A 62 1.22 27.00 -9.30
CA LEU A 62 1.87 28.29 -9.55
C LEU A 62 0.83 29.37 -9.85
N THR A 63 1.19 30.63 -9.63
CA THR A 63 0.40 31.81 -10.00
C THR A 63 0.73 32.27 -11.43
N GLY A 64 -0.16 33.05 -12.05
CA GLY A 64 0.10 33.66 -13.36
C GLY A 64 1.44 34.43 -13.45
N PRO A 65 1.77 35.30 -12.49
CA PRO A 65 3.06 35.99 -12.44
C PRO A 65 4.26 35.04 -12.31
N GLU A 66 4.17 33.97 -11.50
CA GLU A 66 5.23 32.95 -11.40
C GLU A 66 5.43 32.23 -12.74
N ILE A 67 4.34 31.87 -13.44
CA ILE A 67 4.40 31.23 -14.77
C ILE A 67 5.02 32.19 -15.80
N ARG A 68 4.68 33.48 -15.76
CA ARG A 68 5.28 34.50 -16.65
C ARG A 68 6.79 34.57 -16.41
N ALA A 69 7.21 34.74 -15.16
CA ALA A 69 8.62 34.82 -14.80
C ALA A 69 9.37 33.54 -15.19
N LEU A 70 8.74 32.37 -15.02
CA LEU A 70 9.29 31.09 -15.46
C LEU A 70 9.48 31.06 -16.98
N GLY A 71 8.51 31.56 -17.74
CA GLY A 71 8.61 31.70 -19.19
C GLY A 71 9.76 32.60 -19.62
N GLU A 72 9.97 33.74 -18.95
CA GLU A 72 11.10 34.65 -19.21
C GLU A 72 12.44 34.00 -18.86
N PHE A 73 12.50 33.23 -17.76
CA PHE A 73 13.70 32.50 -17.35
C PHE A 73 14.07 31.40 -18.35
N VAL A 74 13.10 30.55 -18.74
CA VAL A 74 13.32 29.47 -19.70
C VAL A 74 13.73 30.03 -21.07
N GLU A 75 13.13 31.14 -21.49
CA GLU A 75 13.49 31.81 -22.76
C GLU A 75 14.91 32.37 -22.73
N ARG A 76 15.28 33.07 -21.64
CA ARG A 76 16.58 33.74 -21.52
C ARG A 76 17.74 32.78 -21.28
N SER A 77 17.50 31.72 -20.51
CA SER A 77 18.57 30.89 -19.94
C SER A 77 18.46 29.42 -20.33
N GLY A 78 17.38 29.01 -21.01
CA GLY A 78 17.18 27.65 -21.45
C GLY A 78 17.99 27.33 -22.71
N ARG A 79 18.56 26.13 -22.72
CA ARG A 79 19.22 25.55 -23.89
C ARG A 79 18.55 24.22 -24.23
N TRP A 80 18.24 24.01 -25.50
CA TRP A 80 17.66 22.75 -25.97
C TRP A 80 18.74 21.87 -26.59
N ALA A 81 18.93 20.66 -26.06
CA ALA A 81 19.87 19.67 -26.57
C ALA A 81 19.34 18.26 -26.29
N ASP A 82 19.56 17.31 -27.21
CA ASP A 82 19.18 15.90 -27.05
C ASP A 82 17.73 15.67 -26.61
N ALA A 83 16.81 16.46 -27.18
CA ALA A 83 15.39 16.49 -26.85
C ALA A 83 15.07 16.83 -25.37
N ARG A 84 15.96 17.59 -24.72
CA ARG A 84 15.86 17.98 -23.32
C ARG A 84 16.13 19.48 -23.16
N LEU A 85 15.50 20.04 -22.14
CA LEU A 85 15.75 21.39 -21.68
C LEU A 85 16.85 21.36 -20.63
N HIS A 86 17.93 22.08 -20.90
CA HIS A 86 19.00 22.41 -19.98
C HIS A 86 18.72 23.79 -19.39
N LEU A 87 18.74 23.90 -18.07
CA LEU A 87 18.59 25.14 -17.33
C LEU A 87 19.79 25.30 -16.38
N PRO A 88 20.27 26.52 -16.14
CA PRO A 88 21.29 26.73 -15.11
C PRO A 88 20.75 26.28 -13.75
N ASP A 89 21.64 25.77 -12.88
CA ASP A 89 21.28 25.39 -11.52
C ASP A 89 21.12 26.61 -10.60
N ASP A 90 20.18 27.49 -10.95
CA ASP A 90 19.83 28.67 -10.16
C ASP A 90 18.95 28.27 -8.96
N PRO A 91 19.39 28.52 -7.70
CA PRO A 91 18.61 28.23 -6.51
C PRO A 91 17.26 28.93 -6.45
N SER A 92 17.13 30.11 -7.07
CA SER A 92 15.89 30.91 -7.10
C SER A 92 14.76 30.19 -7.84
N TRP A 93 15.10 29.27 -8.75
CA TRP A 93 14.15 28.51 -9.54
C TRP A 93 13.92 27.09 -9.03
N ARG A 94 14.59 26.67 -7.95
CA ARG A 94 14.46 25.32 -7.41
C ARG A 94 13.04 25.03 -6.92
N GLU A 95 12.52 25.85 -6.01
CA GLU A 95 11.17 25.67 -5.45
C GLU A 95 10.05 25.81 -6.52
N PRO A 96 10.06 26.80 -7.43
CA PRO A 96 9.07 26.86 -8.52
C PRO A 96 9.08 25.63 -9.44
N LEU A 97 10.25 25.12 -9.82
CA LEU A 97 10.37 23.93 -10.66
C LEU A 97 9.92 22.66 -9.93
N GLU A 98 10.19 22.55 -8.63
CA GLU A 98 9.73 21.46 -7.77
C GLU A 98 8.20 21.48 -7.61
N ARG A 99 7.61 22.64 -7.31
CA ARG A 99 6.15 22.83 -7.26
C ARG A 99 5.49 22.47 -8.59
N LEU A 100 6.09 22.87 -9.70
CA LEU A 100 5.61 22.53 -11.04
C LEU A 100 5.72 21.02 -11.34
N GLY A 101 6.55 20.28 -10.61
CA GLY A 101 6.84 18.87 -10.89
C GLY A 101 7.74 18.69 -12.10
N PHE A 102 8.63 19.66 -12.38
CA PHE A 102 9.60 19.56 -13.47
C PHE A 102 10.68 18.53 -13.12
N LEU A 103 10.49 17.31 -13.63
CA LEU A 103 11.44 16.23 -13.45
C LEU A 103 12.75 16.53 -14.18
N SER A 104 13.83 16.66 -13.41
CA SER A 104 15.17 16.95 -13.92
C SER A 104 16.24 16.21 -13.13
N ARG A 105 17.45 16.16 -13.68
CA ARG A 105 18.66 15.63 -13.03
C ARG A 105 19.74 16.72 -13.02
N PRO A 106 20.53 16.82 -11.95
CA PRO A 106 21.69 17.71 -11.93
C PRO A 106 22.75 17.21 -12.91
N SER A 107 23.43 18.15 -13.57
CA SER A 107 24.57 17.91 -14.49
C SER A 107 25.46 19.15 -14.51
N GLU A 108 26.71 19.06 -14.05
CA GLU A 108 27.74 20.12 -14.09
C GLU A 108 27.23 21.59 -14.13
N GLY A 109 26.65 22.08 -13.02
CA GLY A 109 26.17 23.47 -12.92
C GLY A 109 24.82 23.76 -13.61
N GLU A 110 24.21 22.75 -14.21
CA GLU A 110 22.89 22.78 -14.83
C GLU A 110 21.95 21.74 -14.20
N ARG A 111 20.67 21.86 -14.53
CA ARG A 111 19.66 20.81 -14.40
C ARG A 111 19.11 20.49 -15.77
N VAL A 112 19.04 19.19 -16.07
CA VAL A 112 18.58 18.66 -17.35
C VAL A 112 17.25 17.96 -17.15
N GLY A 113 16.21 18.41 -17.85
CA GLY A 113 14.89 17.80 -17.81
C GLY A 113 14.86 16.37 -18.38
N THR A 114 13.78 15.63 -18.09
CA THR A 114 13.41 14.47 -18.91
C THR A 114 12.79 14.94 -20.23
N PRO A 115 12.77 14.11 -21.30
CA PRO A 115 12.20 14.55 -22.58
C PRO A 115 10.75 15.06 -22.45
N ASP A 116 9.90 14.32 -21.72
CA ASP A 116 8.50 14.70 -21.54
C ASP A 116 8.34 15.97 -20.69
N SER A 117 9.06 16.10 -19.57
CA SER A 117 8.96 17.29 -18.70
C SER A 117 9.52 18.54 -19.41
N SER A 118 10.58 18.36 -20.21
CA SER A 118 11.20 19.42 -21.00
C SER A 118 10.23 19.96 -22.04
N ALA A 119 9.64 19.08 -22.85
CA ALA A 119 8.69 19.48 -23.87
C ALA A 119 7.41 20.09 -23.26
N ALA A 120 6.90 19.50 -22.17
CA ALA A 120 5.75 20.03 -21.44
C ALA A 120 6.00 21.42 -20.85
N LEU A 121 7.18 21.67 -20.29
CA LEU A 121 7.57 22.98 -19.77
C LEU A 121 7.69 24.00 -20.90
N VAL A 122 8.47 23.69 -21.94
CA VAL A 122 8.69 24.58 -23.10
C VAL A 122 7.37 24.95 -23.77
N GLY A 123 6.54 23.96 -24.12
CA GLY A 123 5.24 24.21 -24.72
C GLY A 123 4.27 24.92 -23.76
N GLY A 124 4.27 24.56 -22.48
CA GLY A 124 3.43 25.18 -21.46
C GLY A 124 3.70 26.67 -21.25
N VAL A 125 4.97 27.09 -21.28
CA VAL A 125 5.32 28.52 -21.20
C VAL A 125 5.19 29.25 -22.54
N GLY A 126 4.73 28.60 -23.61
CA GLY A 126 4.50 29.22 -24.92
C GLY A 126 5.77 29.43 -25.74
N LEU A 127 6.76 28.58 -25.55
CA LEU A 127 7.96 28.48 -26.38
C LEU A 127 7.84 27.30 -27.34
N ARG A 128 8.59 27.36 -28.44
CA ARG A 128 8.81 26.26 -29.39
C ARG A 128 10.30 26.05 -29.60
N VAL A 129 10.68 24.84 -29.95
CA VAL A 129 12.05 24.53 -30.37
C VAL A 129 12.11 24.63 -31.88
N GLU A 130 12.94 25.51 -32.39
CA GLU A 130 13.16 25.69 -33.83
C GLU A 130 14.65 25.73 -34.10
N SER A 131 15.13 24.79 -34.94
CA SER A 131 16.56 24.63 -35.26
C SER A 131 17.47 24.51 -34.02
N GLY A 132 16.97 23.89 -32.95
CA GLY A 132 17.71 23.71 -31.70
C GLY A 132 17.70 24.93 -30.75
N ALA A 133 17.06 26.04 -31.14
CA ALA A 133 16.89 27.22 -30.31
C ALA A 133 15.48 27.30 -29.73
N LEU A 134 15.34 27.87 -28.53
CA LEU A 134 14.05 28.20 -27.96
C LEU A 134 13.57 29.53 -28.55
N GLN A 135 12.35 29.54 -29.07
CA GLN A 135 11.73 30.75 -29.63
C GLN A 135 10.33 30.94 -29.06
N ARG A 136 9.95 32.20 -28.85
CA ARG A 136 8.63 32.60 -28.37
C ARG A 136 7.57 32.37 -29.44
N ASP A 137 6.66 31.43 -29.18
CA ASP A 137 5.52 31.14 -30.06
C ASP A 137 4.30 32.00 -29.71
N ARG A 138 4.07 32.26 -28.41
CA ARG A 138 2.92 33.06 -27.93
C ARG A 138 3.32 34.09 -26.88
N PRO A 139 2.77 35.32 -26.93
CA PRO A 139 3.15 36.40 -26.03
C PRO A 139 2.77 36.08 -24.58
N LEU A 140 3.63 36.49 -23.66
CA LEU A 140 3.43 36.33 -22.22
C LEU A 140 2.25 37.18 -21.72
N ASP A 141 2.07 38.38 -22.27
CA ASP A 141 1.01 39.28 -21.85
C ASP A 141 -0.31 39.05 -22.63
N PRO A 142 -1.48 39.32 -22.00
CA PRO A 142 -1.66 39.70 -20.59
C PRO A 142 -1.55 38.48 -19.66
N VAL A 143 -1.03 38.71 -18.45
CA VAL A 143 -1.03 37.69 -17.38
C VAL A 143 -2.47 37.45 -16.91
N ALA A 144 -2.90 36.18 -16.92
CA ALA A 144 -4.22 35.82 -16.41
C ALA A 144 -4.16 35.40 -14.93
N ALA A 145 -5.23 35.69 -14.18
CA ALA A 145 -5.34 35.35 -12.77
C ALA A 145 -5.47 33.83 -12.54
N ASP A 146 -6.21 33.13 -13.41
CA ASP A 146 -6.28 31.67 -13.42
C ASP A 146 -5.04 31.08 -14.10
N PRO A 147 -4.19 30.33 -13.37
CA PRO A 147 -2.99 29.72 -13.92
C PRO A 147 -3.27 28.74 -15.06
N LEU A 148 -4.38 27.99 -14.99
CA LEU A 148 -4.73 26.99 -16.00
C LEU A 148 -5.20 27.63 -17.30
N ALA A 149 -6.02 28.68 -17.22
CA ALA A 149 -6.35 29.49 -18.39
C ALA A 149 -5.10 30.15 -18.99
N TYR A 150 -4.18 30.65 -18.15
CA TYR A 150 -2.94 31.28 -18.60
C TYR A 150 -2.06 30.31 -19.39
N VAL A 151 -1.72 29.17 -18.80
CA VAL A 151 -0.88 28.16 -19.45
C VAL A 151 -1.57 27.55 -20.68
N SER A 152 -2.90 27.40 -20.66
CA SER A 152 -3.65 26.92 -21.85
C SER A 152 -3.51 27.90 -23.02
N ARG A 153 -3.57 29.21 -22.74
CA ARG A 153 -3.35 30.25 -23.75
C ARG A 153 -1.93 30.19 -24.30
N LEU A 154 -0.93 30.04 -23.45
CA LEU A 154 0.48 29.96 -23.85
C LEU A 154 0.79 28.68 -24.65
N ALA A 155 0.26 27.53 -24.24
CA ALA A 155 0.41 26.26 -24.95
C ALA A 155 -0.40 26.17 -26.25
N GLY A 156 -1.45 26.99 -26.39
CA GLY A 156 -2.37 26.93 -27.53
C GLY A 156 -3.19 25.64 -27.57
N VAL A 157 -3.34 24.98 -26.42
CA VAL A 157 -4.17 23.79 -26.18
C VAL A 157 -4.71 23.85 -24.76
N ARG A 158 -5.84 23.20 -24.49
CA ARG A 158 -6.44 23.22 -23.16
C ARG A 158 -5.61 22.35 -22.20
N ILE A 159 -5.13 22.96 -21.12
CA ILE A 159 -4.40 22.32 -20.02
C ILE A 159 -5.35 22.18 -18.83
N LYS A 160 -5.42 20.98 -18.25
CA LYS A 160 -6.24 20.68 -17.07
C LYS A 160 -5.37 20.53 -15.82
N ALA A 161 -5.99 20.65 -14.65
CA ALA A 161 -5.32 20.41 -13.38
C ALA A 161 -4.89 18.94 -13.26
N ARG A 162 -3.59 18.69 -13.09
CA ARG A 162 -3.08 17.32 -12.92
C ARG A 162 -3.40 16.73 -11.55
N ALA A 163 -3.38 17.54 -10.50
CA ALA A 163 -3.59 17.09 -9.13
C ALA A 163 -4.20 18.20 -8.25
N PRO A 164 -5.45 18.63 -8.53
CA PRO A 164 -6.10 19.72 -7.80
C PRO A 164 -6.45 19.34 -6.35
N SER A 165 -6.54 18.04 -6.05
CA SER A 165 -6.87 17.52 -4.72
C SER A 165 -5.76 16.62 -4.20
N ARG A 166 -5.37 16.80 -2.94
CA ARG A 166 -4.36 15.99 -2.24
C ARG A 166 -4.99 15.33 -1.02
N ILE A 167 -4.74 14.03 -0.83
CA ILE A 167 -5.23 13.27 0.31
C ILE A 167 -4.05 13.01 1.26
N GLY A 168 -4.15 13.52 2.49
CA GLY A 168 -3.18 13.22 3.54
C GLY A 168 -3.42 11.81 4.10
N ALA A 169 -2.34 11.11 4.44
CA ALA A 169 -2.39 9.84 5.14
C ALA A 169 -1.41 9.86 6.32
N ARG A 170 -1.76 9.14 7.39
CA ARG A 170 -0.85 8.82 8.49
C ARG A 170 -0.75 7.31 8.58
N ILE A 171 0.47 6.79 8.72
CA ILE A 171 0.66 5.34 8.86
C ILE A 171 -0.04 4.89 10.14
N GLY A 172 -1.03 4.02 9.96
CA GLY A 172 -1.78 3.41 11.05
C GLY A 172 -1.09 2.15 11.56
N ARG A 173 -1.90 1.23 12.09
CA ARG A 173 -1.42 -0.08 12.55
C ARG A 173 -0.91 -0.90 11.35
N PRO A 174 0.34 -1.41 11.38
CA PRO A 174 0.82 -2.33 10.36
C PRO A 174 -0.07 -3.57 10.27
N GLU A 175 -0.04 -4.21 9.09
CA GLU A 175 -0.69 -5.49 8.88
C GLU A 175 -0.17 -6.53 9.90
N LYS A 176 -1.06 -7.41 10.36
CA LYS A 176 -0.73 -8.48 11.29
C LYS A 176 -1.05 -9.84 10.70
N ALA A 177 -0.01 -10.62 10.42
CA ALA A 177 -0.11 -12.02 10.02
C ALA A 177 0.42 -12.99 11.11
N HIS A 178 0.70 -12.50 12.32
CA HIS A 178 1.24 -13.33 13.40
C HIS A 178 0.20 -14.33 13.91
N GLN A 179 0.63 -15.59 14.09
CA GLN A 179 -0.20 -16.66 14.65
C GLN A 179 -0.86 -16.27 15.99
N ARG A 180 -2.05 -16.82 16.23
CA ARG A 180 -2.79 -16.64 17.48
C ARG A 180 -2.20 -17.58 18.54
N ILE A 181 -1.38 -17.03 19.42
CA ILE A 181 -0.76 -17.77 20.53
C ILE A 181 -1.37 -17.32 21.85
N MET A 182 -1.68 -18.26 22.75
CA MET A 182 -2.04 -17.96 24.14
C MET A 182 -0.83 -17.42 24.91
N LYS A 183 -1.05 -16.68 26.00
CA LYS A 183 0.03 -16.30 26.92
C LYS A 183 -0.19 -17.03 28.25
N PRO A 184 0.67 -17.99 28.63
CA PRO A 184 1.84 -18.53 27.91
C PRO A 184 1.45 -19.41 26.71
N ASN A 185 2.42 -19.72 25.83
CA ASN A 185 2.20 -20.59 24.67
C ASN A 185 1.74 -21.99 25.13
N VAL A 186 0.66 -22.49 24.55
CA VAL A 186 0.04 -23.79 24.85
C VAL A 186 -0.03 -24.59 23.55
N HIS A 187 0.38 -25.85 23.59
CA HIS A 187 0.32 -26.78 22.45
C HIS A 187 -0.84 -27.78 22.59
N ALA A 188 -1.24 -28.13 23.82
CA ALA A 188 -2.32 -29.06 24.10
C ALA A 188 -3.15 -28.61 25.30
N LEU A 189 -4.49 -28.79 25.22
CA LEU A 189 -5.40 -28.65 26.36
C LEU A 189 -5.34 -29.91 27.22
N PHE A 190 -4.19 -30.14 27.84
CA PHE A 190 -3.97 -31.24 28.78
C PHE A 190 -3.55 -30.66 30.13
N PRO A 191 -4.33 -30.91 31.20
CA PRO A 191 -4.08 -30.32 32.49
C PRO A 191 -2.89 -31.01 33.17
N ILE A 192 -1.92 -30.21 33.62
CA ILE A 192 -0.72 -30.69 34.32
C ILE A 192 -0.50 -29.97 35.65
N GLY A 193 -1.45 -29.15 36.10
CA GLY A 193 -1.33 -28.38 37.34
C GLY A 193 -0.07 -27.52 37.36
N GLU A 194 0.63 -27.53 38.48
CA GLU A 194 1.93 -26.87 38.66
C GLU A 194 3.12 -27.80 38.31
N SER A 195 2.88 -29.08 38.02
CA SER A 195 3.95 -30.07 37.80
C SER A 195 4.76 -29.85 36.52
N GLY A 196 4.28 -28.99 35.61
CA GLY A 196 4.98 -28.63 34.37
C GLY A 196 5.95 -27.44 34.50
N GLY A 197 6.09 -26.85 35.69
CA GLY A 197 6.88 -25.64 35.94
C GLY A 197 6.39 -24.41 35.16
N ASP A 198 7.21 -23.36 35.10
CA ASP A 198 6.85 -22.06 34.47
C ASP A 198 6.47 -22.18 33.00
N ARG A 199 7.08 -23.14 32.29
CA ARG A 199 6.84 -23.39 30.86
C ARG A 199 5.60 -24.25 30.60
N ARG A 200 4.95 -24.77 31.66
CA ARG A 200 3.82 -25.71 31.58
C ARG A 200 4.15 -26.90 30.67
N SER A 201 5.33 -27.48 30.83
CA SER A 201 5.83 -28.56 29.98
C SER A 201 5.26 -29.92 30.44
N ILE A 202 4.60 -30.64 29.52
CA ILE A 202 4.08 -31.99 29.77
C ILE A 202 5.24 -32.99 29.99
N PRO A 203 6.33 -33.00 29.19
CA PRO A 203 7.49 -33.84 29.45
C PRO A 203 8.09 -33.66 30.86
N THR A 204 8.12 -32.43 31.37
CA THR A 204 8.59 -32.17 32.75
C THR A 204 7.64 -32.77 33.77
N ALA A 205 6.33 -32.58 33.61
CA ALA A 205 5.32 -33.18 34.49
C ALA A 205 5.35 -34.72 34.45
N ALA A 206 5.66 -35.31 33.30
CA ALA A 206 5.76 -36.76 33.12
C ALA A 206 6.95 -37.40 33.87
N ARG A 207 8.03 -36.65 34.12
CA ARG A 207 9.21 -37.11 34.86
C ARG A 207 9.14 -36.83 36.36
N ALA A 208 8.12 -36.09 36.80
CA ALA A 208 7.96 -35.76 38.22
C ALA A 208 7.73 -37.05 39.03
N PRO A 209 8.41 -37.22 40.18
CA PRO A 209 8.22 -38.39 41.04
C PRO A 209 6.84 -38.33 41.71
N GLY A 210 6.18 -39.48 41.84
CA GLY A 210 4.90 -39.60 42.55
C GLY A 210 3.79 -40.29 41.74
N PRO A 211 2.58 -40.43 42.32
CA PRO A 211 1.47 -41.16 41.70
C PRO A 211 0.84 -40.44 40.50
N GLY A 212 1.10 -39.14 40.32
CA GLY A 212 0.55 -38.33 39.24
C GLY A 212 0.21 -36.91 39.67
N VAL A 213 -0.53 -36.19 38.82
CA VAL A 213 -1.03 -34.84 39.13
C VAL A 213 -2.48 -34.95 39.59
N ARG A 214 -2.77 -34.45 40.79
CA ARG A 214 -4.14 -34.41 41.32
C ARG A 214 -4.88 -33.19 40.75
N LEU A 215 -5.93 -33.45 39.97
CA LEU A 215 -6.68 -32.43 39.24
C LEU A 215 -8.18 -32.68 39.38
N GLU A 216 -8.96 -31.61 39.40
CA GLU A 216 -10.41 -31.71 39.30
C GLU A 216 -10.81 -31.90 37.83
N LEU A 217 -11.45 -33.03 37.52
CA LEU A 217 -11.79 -33.44 36.16
C LEU A 217 -13.25 -33.86 36.07
N GLY A 218 -13.84 -33.67 34.89
CA GLY A 218 -15.20 -34.12 34.59
C GLY A 218 -15.32 -35.63 34.52
N ILE A 219 -16.27 -36.17 35.28
CA ILE A 219 -16.54 -37.61 35.33
C ILE A 219 -17.48 -38.01 34.19
N ARG A 220 -17.16 -39.14 33.57
CA ARG A 220 -17.90 -39.75 32.48
C ARG A 220 -18.30 -41.16 32.87
N ARG A 221 -19.46 -41.62 32.42
CA ARG A 221 -19.97 -42.98 32.67
C ARG A 221 -20.08 -43.76 31.36
N CYS A 222 -19.67 -45.02 31.36
CA CYS A 222 -19.85 -45.90 30.21
C CYS A 222 -21.30 -46.46 30.19
N PRO A 223 -22.06 -46.37 29.09
CA PRO A 223 -23.41 -46.92 29.03
C PRO A 223 -23.44 -48.47 29.00
N ALA A 224 -22.36 -49.13 28.60
CA ALA A 224 -22.31 -50.60 28.46
C ALA A 224 -21.85 -51.35 29.71
N CYS A 225 -20.92 -50.77 30.49
CA CYS A 225 -20.37 -51.41 31.69
C CYS A 225 -20.54 -50.58 32.96
N GLU A 226 -21.22 -49.42 32.86
CA GLU A 226 -21.57 -48.50 33.96
C GLU A 226 -20.38 -47.94 34.77
N LYS A 227 -19.14 -48.23 34.35
CA LYS A 227 -17.94 -47.72 35.01
C LYS A 227 -17.77 -46.21 34.81
N HIS A 228 -17.39 -45.52 35.88
CA HIS A 228 -16.98 -44.13 35.86
C HIS A 228 -15.52 -43.98 35.41
N THR A 229 -15.22 -42.95 34.63
CA THR A 229 -13.90 -42.66 34.08
C THR A 229 -13.77 -41.18 33.69
N ILE A 230 -12.55 -40.71 33.47
CA ILE A 230 -12.28 -39.38 32.88
C ILE A 230 -12.08 -39.43 31.37
N TRP A 231 -11.96 -40.63 30.79
CA TRP A 231 -11.64 -40.83 29.38
C TRP A 231 -12.89 -40.84 28.52
N CYS A 232 -12.81 -40.30 27.30
CA CYS A 232 -13.90 -40.35 26.32
C CYS A 232 -14.25 -41.77 25.84
N ARG A 233 -13.40 -42.75 26.12
CA ARG A 233 -13.62 -44.17 25.80
C ARG A 233 -13.33 -45.04 27.01
N CYS A 234 -14.21 -46.00 27.26
CA CYS A 234 -14.02 -47.01 28.30
C CYS A 234 -13.01 -48.08 27.85
N ALA A 235 -12.46 -48.84 28.79
CA ALA A 235 -11.62 -50.01 28.51
C ALA A 235 -12.34 -51.09 27.68
N CYS A 236 -13.67 -51.14 27.69
CA CYS A 236 -14.47 -52.02 26.82
C CYS A 236 -14.62 -51.50 25.37
N GLY A 237 -14.05 -50.34 25.05
CA GLY A 237 -14.06 -49.74 23.70
C GLY A 237 -15.22 -48.76 23.43
N GLN A 238 -16.28 -48.81 24.23
CA GLN A 238 -17.46 -47.95 24.06
C GLN A 238 -17.19 -46.48 24.44
N PRO A 239 -17.77 -45.50 23.72
CA PRO A 239 -17.75 -44.08 24.12
C PRO A 239 -18.43 -43.88 25.47
N THR A 240 -17.89 -43.00 26.30
CA THR A 240 -18.48 -42.64 27.59
C THR A 240 -19.31 -41.37 27.48
N GLU A 241 -20.29 -41.19 28.36
CA GLU A 241 -21.17 -40.01 28.43
C GLU A 241 -20.79 -39.12 29.63
N PRO A 242 -20.80 -37.78 29.49
CA PRO A 242 -20.51 -36.88 30.60
C PRO A 242 -21.62 -36.94 31.66
N THR A 243 -21.23 -37.01 32.94
CA THR A 243 -22.18 -37.01 34.06
C THR A 243 -22.57 -35.62 34.53
N GLY A 244 -21.78 -34.59 34.18
CA GLY A 244 -21.89 -33.24 34.71
C GLY A 244 -21.19 -33.04 36.06
N GLU A 245 -20.71 -34.13 36.68
CA GLU A 245 -20.00 -34.08 37.95
C GLU A 245 -18.49 -33.85 37.74
N LEU A 246 -17.89 -33.11 38.66
CA LEU A 246 -16.45 -32.93 38.79
C LEU A 246 -15.95 -33.73 39.98
N ALA A 247 -14.81 -34.39 39.84
CA ALA A 247 -14.13 -35.01 40.98
C ALA A 247 -12.62 -34.91 40.85
N PHE A 248 -11.94 -34.88 41.99
CA PHE A 248 -10.49 -34.97 42.04
C PHE A 248 -10.03 -36.36 41.61
N GLN A 249 -9.16 -36.38 40.62
CA GLN A 249 -8.56 -37.60 40.08
C GLN A 249 -7.04 -37.45 40.07
N GLU A 250 -6.33 -38.53 40.36
CA GLU A 250 -4.88 -38.59 40.19
C GLU A 250 -4.57 -39.04 38.77
N LEU A 251 -3.97 -38.13 37.99
CA LEU A 251 -3.65 -38.37 36.59
C LEU A 251 -2.19 -38.85 36.45
N PRO A 252 -1.95 -40.11 36.04
CA PRO A 252 -0.60 -40.64 35.87
C PRO A 252 0.03 -40.11 34.56
N VAL A 253 0.52 -38.87 34.58
CA VAL A 253 1.03 -38.16 33.39
C VAL A 253 2.19 -38.90 32.72
N GLY A 254 3.09 -39.53 33.49
CA GLY A 254 4.22 -40.32 32.96
C GLY A 254 3.79 -41.47 32.04
N PRO A 255 3.00 -42.45 32.55
CA PRO A 255 2.46 -43.52 31.73
C PRO A 255 1.62 -43.05 30.53
N LEU A 256 0.82 -41.99 30.70
CA LEU A 256 0.02 -41.41 29.62
C LEU A 256 0.90 -40.81 28.52
N TRP A 257 1.98 -40.12 28.91
CA TRP A 257 2.95 -39.55 27.99
C TRP A 257 3.67 -40.64 27.18
N THR A 258 4.16 -41.69 27.84
CA THR A 258 4.82 -42.82 27.17
C THR A 258 3.88 -43.51 26.19
N SER A 259 2.64 -43.81 26.61
CA SER A 259 1.63 -44.43 25.74
C SER A 259 1.29 -43.54 24.54
N ALA A 260 1.24 -42.22 24.71
CA ALA A 260 1.02 -41.28 23.61
C ALA A 260 2.18 -41.28 22.60
N LEU A 261 3.43 -41.31 23.07
CA LEU A 261 4.61 -41.39 22.19
C LEU A 261 4.64 -42.69 21.38
N GLU A 262 4.35 -43.82 22.02
CA GLU A 262 4.26 -45.14 21.37
C GLU A 262 3.17 -45.17 20.30
N ARG A 263 1.96 -44.69 20.62
CA ARG A 263 0.83 -44.61 19.67
C ARG A 263 1.14 -43.73 18.46
N LEU A 264 1.91 -42.67 18.64
CA LEU A 264 2.31 -41.76 17.58
C LEU A 264 3.60 -42.19 16.85
N GLY A 265 4.24 -43.28 17.28
CA GLY A 265 5.52 -43.75 16.72
C GLY A 265 6.68 -42.77 16.91
N LEU A 266 6.60 -41.88 17.91
CA LEU A 266 7.60 -40.83 18.13
C LEU A 266 8.77 -41.36 18.96
N ARG A 267 9.97 -41.40 18.35
CA ARG A 267 11.22 -41.80 19.02
C ARG A 267 11.84 -40.67 19.84
N VAL A 268 11.59 -39.43 19.45
CA VAL A 268 12.08 -38.22 20.14
C VAL A 268 10.88 -37.48 20.72
N ALA A 269 10.89 -37.28 22.04
CA ALA A 269 9.83 -36.57 22.75
C ALA A 269 9.84 -35.07 22.37
N PRO A 270 8.77 -34.52 21.75
CA PRO A 270 8.69 -33.10 21.46
C PRO A 270 8.39 -32.29 22.73
N GLU A 271 8.74 -31.00 22.70
CA GLU A 271 8.35 -30.06 23.76
C GLU A 271 6.86 -29.69 23.60
N VAL A 272 6.01 -30.27 24.44
CA VAL A 272 4.56 -30.02 24.42
C VAL A 272 4.17 -29.27 25.69
N LYS A 273 3.48 -28.14 25.51
CA LYS A 273 3.00 -27.30 26.60
C LYS A 273 1.53 -27.56 26.86
N GLY A 274 1.22 -27.91 28.11
CA GLY A 274 -0.12 -28.14 28.61
C GLY A 274 -0.75 -26.88 29.20
N VAL A 275 -1.86 -27.09 29.92
CA VAL A 275 -2.56 -26.06 30.70
C VAL A 275 -2.49 -26.38 32.19
N LYS A 276 -2.65 -25.38 33.05
CA LYS A 276 -2.68 -25.62 34.51
C LYS A 276 -3.96 -26.36 34.92
N GLY A 277 -5.09 -25.95 34.36
CA GLY A 277 -6.40 -26.58 34.50
C GLY A 277 -7.18 -26.43 33.20
N LEU A 278 -8.26 -27.20 33.08
CA LEU A 278 -9.19 -27.16 31.96
C LEU A 278 -10.36 -26.21 32.24
#